data_AF-A0A4Q8ULM4-F1
#
_entry.id   AF-A0A4Q8ULM4-F1
#
_cell.length_a   1.000
_cell.length_b   1.000
_cell.length_c   1.000
_cell.angle_alpha   90.00
_cell.angle_beta   90.00
_cell.angle_gamma   90.00
#
_symmetry.space_group_name_H-M   'P 1'
#
loop_
_entity.id
_entity.type
_entity.pdbx_description
1 polymer ?
#
loop_
_entity_poly.entity_id
_entity_poly.type
_entity_poly.pdbx_seq_one_letter_code
_entity_poly.pdbx_strand_id
1 'polypeptide(L)'
;MPARAPPAAMPEEHQDQLKYAVRSGALPLASLFCDWPVELAQQGSAYSLALRALRAGTAVVILIDGYGILRDPAGRFFFLYCAVATATLGVAVFAFSTVRLKNIHAVEGQLREQIRLLDGRV
;
A
#
# COMPACT_ATOMS: atom_id res chain seq x y z
N MET A 1 29.26 -7.31 21.46
CA MET A 1 28.08 -7.55 20.61
C MET A 1 28.44 -7.09 19.20
N PRO A 2 28.54 -7.97 18.19
CA PRO A 2 28.85 -7.53 16.84
C PRO A 2 27.68 -6.71 16.28
N ALA A 3 27.99 -5.53 15.77
CA ALA A 3 27.04 -4.63 15.13
C ALA A 3 26.38 -5.34 13.94
N ARG A 4 25.05 -5.45 13.99
CA ARG A 4 24.22 -5.98 12.91
C ARG A 4 24.46 -5.06 11.69
N ALA A 5 25.04 -5.62 10.63
CA ALA A 5 25.20 -4.90 9.37
C ALA A 5 23.85 -4.31 8.95
N PRO A 6 23.81 -3.08 8.39
CA PRO A 6 22.58 -2.56 7.81
C PRO A 6 22.08 -3.57 6.78
N PRO A 7 20.76 -3.83 6.69
CA PRO A 7 20.23 -4.79 5.73
C PRO A 7 20.75 -4.38 4.35
N ALA A 8 21.48 -5.30 3.71
CA ALA A 8 21.99 -5.09 2.38
C ALA A 8 20.78 -4.75 1.50
N ALA A 9 20.80 -3.57 0.87
CA ALA A 9 19.73 -3.14 0.00
C ALA A 9 19.45 -4.24 -1.02
N MET A 10 18.21 -4.72 -1.05
CA MET A 10 17.76 -5.80 -1.92
C MET A 10 18.14 -5.48 -3.37
N PRO A 11 18.71 -6.43 -4.14
CA PRO A 11 19.07 -6.20 -5.54
C PRO A 11 17.84 -5.75 -6.34
N GLU A 12 18.02 -4.82 -7.28
CA GLU A 12 16.92 -4.18 -8.02
C GLU A 12 15.98 -5.20 -8.71
N GLU A 13 16.54 -6.29 -9.24
CA GLU A 13 15.78 -7.39 -9.87
C GLU A 13 14.78 -8.06 -8.90
N HIS A 14 15.19 -8.24 -7.64
CA HIS A 14 14.35 -8.83 -6.61
C HIS A 14 13.29 -7.83 -6.13
N GLN A 15 13.60 -6.52 -6.15
CA GLN A 15 12.65 -5.47 -5.84
C GLN A 15 11.53 -5.38 -6.90
N ASP A 16 11.85 -5.58 -8.18
CA ASP A 16 10.86 -5.58 -9.25
C ASP A 16 9.98 -6.84 -9.24
N GLN A 17 10.55 -7.99 -8.89
CA GLN A 17 9.77 -9.21 -8.65
C GLN A 17 8.84 -9.08 -7.45
N LEU A 18 9.28 -8.43 -6.38
CA LEU A 18 8.44 -8.10 -5.23
C LEU A 18 7.29 -7.16 -5.63
N LYS A 19 7.56 -6.10 -6.41
CA LYS A 19 6.49 -5.20 -6.94
C LYS A 19 5.50 -5.97 -7.81
N TYR A 20 5.97 -6.91 -8.63
CA TYR A 20 5.12 -7.76 -9.44
C TYR A 20 4.25 -8.68 -8.58
N ALA A 21 4.82 -9.30 -7.55
CA ALA A 21 4.09 -10.15 -6.59
C ALA A 21 2.98 -9.36 -5.88
N VAL A 22 3.28 -8.15 -5.39
CA VAL A 22 2.30 -7.27 -4.76
C VAL A 22 1.19 -6.85 -5.73
N ARG A 23 1.52 -6.63 -7.00
CA ARG A 23 0.55 -6.24 -8.02
C ARG A 23 -0.34 -7.39 -8.46
N SER A 24 0.22 -8.60 -8.60
CA SER A 24 -0.47 -9.78 -9.14
C SER A 24 -1.11 -10.67 -8.08
N GLY A 25 -0.64 -10.61 -6.83
CA GLY A 25 -1.02 -11.54 -5.76
C GLY A 25 -0.43 -12.95 -5.93
N ALA A 26 0.54 -13.13 -6.85
CA ALA A 26 1.17 -14.41 -7.12
C ALA A 26 2.62 -14.41 -6.64
N LEU A 27 3.02 -15.49 -5.96
CA LEU A 27 4.38 -15.68 -5.46
C LEU A 27 5.35 -16.04 -6.61
N PRO A 28 6.36 -15.21 -6.92
CA PRO A 28 7.43 -15.57 -7.83
C PRO A 28 8.40 -16.54 -7.13
N LEU A 29 8.98 -17.49 -7.88
CA LEU A 29 9.98 -18.44 -7.38
C LEU A 29 11.18 -17.79 -6.66
N ALA A 30 11.50 -16.54 -6.98
CA ALA A 30 12.55 -15.77 -6.32
C ALA A 30 12.28 -15.48 -4.83
N SER A 31 11.05 -15.64 -4.36
CA SER A 31 10.69 -15.48 -2.94
C SER A 31 11.32 -16.53 -2.03
N LEU A 32 11.76 -17.67 -2.58
CA LEU A 32 12.45 -18.73 -1.84
C LEU A 32 13.91 -18.36 -1.49
N PHE A 33 14.47 -17.34 -2.14
CA PHE A 33 15.90 -17.03 -2.07
C PHE A 33 16.21 -15.67 -1.44
N CYS A 34 15.20 -14.96 -0.91
CA CYS A 34 15.37 -13.64 -0.29
C CYS A 34 14.46 -13.45 0.93
N ASP A 35 14.90 -12.62 1.87
CA ASP A 35 14.17 -12.27 3.11
C ASP A 35 12.98 -11.32 2.86
N TRP A 36 12.07 -11.72 1.98
CA TRP A 36 10.84 -10.99 1.64
C TRP A 36 9.88 -10.67 2.81
N PRO A 37 9.81 -11.45 3.91
CA PRO A 37 8.85 -11.18 4.98
C PRO A 37 9.02 -9.79 5.62
N VAL A 38 10.27 -9.32 5.76
CA VAL A 38 10.58 -8.04 6.40
C VAL A 38 10.17 -6.88 5.49
N GLU A 39 10.56 -6.92 4.22
CA GLU A 39 10.15 -5.94 3.21
C GLU A 39 8.62 -5.90 3.01
N LEU A 40 7.94 -7.05 2.95
CA LEU A 40 6.47 -7.08 2.85
C LEU A 40 5.79 -6.43 4.06
N ALA A 41 6.28 -6.69 5.28
CA ALA A 41 5.74 -6.08 6.49
C ALA A 41 5.94 -4.56 6.51
N GLN A 42 7.12 -4.09 6.09
CA GLN A 42 7.43 -2.66 5.99
C GLN A 42 6.56 -1.98 4.92
N GLN A 43 6.37 -2.61 3.77
CA GLN A 43 5.53 -2.10 2.69
C GLN A 43 4.05 -2.12 3.08
N GLY A 44 3.57 -3.15 3.77
CA GLY A 44 2.22 -3.23 4.33
C GLY A 44 1.95 -2.11 5.34
N SER A 45 2.90 -1.84 6.24
CA SER A 45 2.83 -0.70 7.18
C SER A 45 2.75 0.64 6.43
N ALA A 46 3.61 0.85 5.44
CA ALA A 46 3.60 2.07 4.63
C ALA A 46 2.28 2.27 3.87
N TYR A 47 1.72 1.21 3.27
CA TYR A 47 0.40 1.28 2.62
C TYR A 47 -0.71 1.56 3.63
N SER A 48 -0.68 0.94 4.81
CA SER A 48 -1.66 1.20 5.87
C SER A 48 -1.64 2.67 6.33
N LEU A 49 -0.43 3.24 6.49
CA LEU A 49 -0.23 4.63 6.86
C LEU A 49 -0.71 5.55 5.74
N ALA A 50 -0.39 5.24 4.48
CA ALA A 50 -0.83 5.98 3.31
C ALA A 50 -2.37 5.97 3.18
N LEU A 51 -3.03 4.83 3.41
CA LEU A 51 -4.48 4.70 3.45
C LEU A 51 -5.11 5.59 4.54
N ARG A 52 -4.49 5.65 5.72
CA ARG A 52 -4.95 6.48 6.84
C ARG A 52 -4.76 7.96 6.57
N ALA A 53 -3.61 8.34 6.03
CA ALA A 53 -3.29 9.70 5.62
C ALA A 53 -4.19 10.18 4.47
N LEU A 54 -4.46 9.31 3.48
CA LEU A 54 -5.38 9.59 2.39
C LEU A 54 -6.77 9.91 2.93
N ARG A 55 -7.30 9.06 3.82
CA ARG A 55 -8.62 9.26 4.42
C ARG A 55 -8.71 10.58 5.18
N ALA A 56 -7.69 10.89 6.00
CA ALA A 56 -7.62 12.16 6.72
C ALA A 56 -7.53 13.36 5.76
N GLY A 57 -6.65 13.29 4.76
CA GLY A 57 -6.47 14.34 3.75
C GLY A 57 -7.75 14.61 2.96
N THR A 58 -8.43 13.56 2.48
CA THR A 58 -9.71 13.71 1.77
C THR A 58 -10.78 14.35 2.65
N ALA A 59 -10.85 14.02 3.94
CA ALA A 59 -11.82 14.63 4.85
C ALA A 59 -11.54 16.12 5.07
N VAL A 60 -10.26 16.51 5.19
CA VAL A 60 -9.86 17.92 5.34
C VAL A 60 -10.21 18.73 4.10
N VAL A 61 -9.93 18.22 2.90
CA VAL A 61 -10.27 18.93 1.65
C VAL A 61 -11.79 19.13 1.51
N ILE A 62 -12.58 18.09 1.82
CA ILE A 62 -14.05 18.20 1.79
C ILE A 62 -14.56 19.25 2.79
N LEU A 63 -13.94 19.34 3.98
CA LEU A 63 -14.27 20.37 4.96
C LEU A 63 -13.93 21.79 4.47
N ILE A 64 -12.79 21.96 3.79
CA ILE A 64 -12.37 23.23 3.20
C ILE A 64 -13.34 23.64 2.09
N ASP A 65 -13.70 22.72 1.20
CA ASP A 65 -14.67 22.97 0.13
C ASP A 65 -16.05 23.32 0.71
N GLY A 66 -16.50 22.60 1.75
CA GLY A 66 -17.74 22.90 2.46
C GLY A 66 -17.74 24.28 3.11
N TYR A 67 -16.61 24.69 3.72
CA TYR A 67 -16.44 26.04 4.24
C TYR A 67 -16.46 27.10 3.13
N GLY A 68 -15.83 26.82 1.99
CA GLY A 68 -15.84 27.66 0.79
C GLY A 68 -17.25 27.90 0.27
N ILE A 69 -18.07 26.85 0.18
CA ILE A 69 -19.49 26.94 -0.22
C ILE A 69 -20.30 27.84 0.73
N LEU A 70 -20.02 27.76 2.03
CA LEU A 70 -20.74 28.55 3.05
C LEU A 70 -20.34 30.03 3.01
N ARG A 71 -19.08 30.33 2.69
CA ARG A 71 -18.49 31.67 2.72
C ARG A 71 -18.67 32.43 1.40
N ASP A 72 -18.63 31.73 0.27
CA ASP A 72 -18.84 32.30 -1.06
C ASP A 72 -19.84 31.46 -1.88
N PRO A 73 -21.14 31.77 -1.80
CA PRO A 73 -22.16 31.03 -2.53
C PRO A 73 -22.09 31.24 -4.06
N ALA A 74 -21.43 32.30 -4.55
CA ALA A 74 -21.25 32.53 -5.99
C ALA A 74 -20.24 31.54 -6.59
N GLY A 75 -19.21 31.15 -5.82
CA GLY A 75 -18.23 30.13 -6.17
C GLY A 75 -18.67 28.69 -5.90
N ARG A 76 -19.89 28.45 -5.41
CA ARG A 76 -20.35 27.14 -4.93
C ARG A 76 -20.13 25.98 -5.90
N PHE A 77 -20.36 26.19 -7.21
CA PHE A 77 -20.17 25.13 -8.20
C PHE A 77 -18.70 24.71 -8.33
N PHE A 78 -17.75 25.64 -8.23
CA PHE A 78 -16.32 25.34 -8.27
C PHE A 78 -15.90 24.44 -7.09
N PHE A 79 -16.29 24.80 -5.87
CA PHE A 79 -16.02 24.00 -4.68
C PHE A 79 -16.71 22.62 -4.73
N LEU A 80 -17.90 22.54 -5.32
CA LEU A 80 -18.62 21.27 -5.48
C LEU A 80 -17.91 20.35 -6.48
N TYR A 81 -17.39 20.89 -7.59
CA TYR A 81 -16.56 20.13 -8.52
C TYR A 81 -15.25 19.67 -7.88
N CYS A 82 -14.56 20.52 -7.11
CA CYS A 82 -13.36 20.16 -6.37
C CYS A 82 -13.62 19.04 -5.33
N ALA A 83 -14.73 19.13 -4.60
CA ALA A 83 -15.11 18.11 -3.63
C ALA A 83 -15.39 16.75 -4.30
N VAL A 84 -16.11 16.76 -5.43
CA VAL A 84 -16.40 15.53 -6.21
C VAL A 84 -15.11 14.95 -6.80
N ALA A 85 -14.23 15.78 -7.38
CA ALA A 85 -12.95 15.34 -7.90
C ALA A 85 -12.08 14.71 -6.79
N THR A 86 -12.02 15.34 -5.62
CA THR A 86 -11.26 14.83 -4.47
C THR A 86 -11.85 13.52 -3.95
N ALA A 87 -13.18 13.41 -3.87
CA ALA A 87 -13.86 12.19 -3.46
C ALA A 87 -13.60 11.03 -4.43
N THR A 88 -13.71 11.27 -5.74
CA THR A 88 -13.46 10.24 -6.76
C THR A 88 -11.99 9.78 -6.74
N LEU A 89 -11.04 10.71 -6.64
CA LEU A 89 -9.62 10.39 -6.52
C LEU A 89 -9.34 9.59 -5.24
N GLY A 90 -9.92 10.01 -4.11
CA GLY A 90 -9.83 9.31 -2.83
C GLY A 90 -10.33 7.86 -2.91
N VAL A 91 -11.50 7.64 -3.52
CA VAL A 91 -12.07 6.29 -3.71
C VAL A 91 -11.16 5.44 -4.61
N ALA A 92 -10.64 6.00 -5.70
CA ALA A 92 -9.75 5.28 -6.61
C ALA A 92 -8.46 4.82 -5.91
N VAL A 93 -7.81 5.72 -5.16
CA VAL A 93 -6.58 5.40 -4.41
C VAL A 93 -6.87 4.43 -3.26
N PHE A 94 -8.01 4.56 -2.59
CA PHE A 94 -8.44 3.62 -1.55
C PHE A 94 -8.65 2.21 -2.11
N ALA A 95 -9.36 2.08 -3.23
CA ALA A 95 -9.60 0.79 -3.88
C ALA A 95 -8.28 0.14 -4.32
N PHE A 96 -7.40 0.91 -4.97
CA PHE A 96 -6.09 0.42 -5.41
C PHE A 96 -5.22 -0.05 -4.24
N SER A 97 -5.17 0.72 -3.16
CA SER A 97 -4.39 0.39 -1.96
C SER A 97 -4.96 -0.83 -1.23
N THR A 98 -6.29 -0.96 -1.18
CA THR A 98 -6.96 -2.12 -0.56
C THR A 98 -6.70 -3.40 -1.34
N VAL A 99 -6.75 -3.35 -2.68
CA VAL A 99 -6.41 -4.49 -3.55
C VAL A 99 -4.95 -4.89 -3.35
N ARG A 100 -4.02 -3.93 -3.35
CA ARG A 100 -2.60 -4.21 -3.06
C ARG A 100 -2.40 -4.82 -1.68
N LEU A 101 -3.09 -4.32 -0.66
CA LEU A 101 -2.98 -4.86 0.70
C LEU A 101 -3.52 -6.29 0.79
N LYS A 102 -4.62 -6.61 0.11
CA LYS A 102 -5.11 -8.00 0.00
C LYS A 102 -4.10 -8.92 -0.68
N ASN A 103 -3.49 -8.45 -1.77
CA ASN A 103 -2.48 -9.21 -2.49
C ASN A 103 -1.22 -9.45 -1.65
N ILE A 104 -0.78 -8.46 -0.86
CA ILE A 104 0.32 -8.60 0.11
C ILE A 104 0.02 -9.73 1.09
N HIS A 105 -1.17 -9.77 1.70
CA HIS A 105 -1.53 -10.83 2.64
C HIS A 105 -1.63 -12.21 1.97
N ALA A 106 -2.13 -12.27 0.73
CA ALA A 106 -2.18 -13.52 -0.04
C ALA A 106 -0.77 -14.07 -0.32
N VAL A 107 0.14 -13.19 -0.74
CA VAL A 107 1.56 -13.51 -0.97
C VAL A 107 2.23 -13.94 0.34
N GLU A 108 2.00 -13.23 1.45
CA GLU A 108 2.56 -13.61 2.75
C GLU A 108 2.07 -15.00 3.21
N GLY A 109 0.78 -15.29 3.01
CA GLY A 109 0.20 -16.61 3.30
C GLY A 109 0.85 -17.72 2.49
N GLN A 110 0.98 -17.52 1.18
CA GLN A 110 1.65 -18.47 0.28
C GLN A 110 3.12 -18.69 0.64
N LEU A 111 3.84 -17.62 1.02
CA LEU A 111 5.25 -17.69 1.43
C LEU A 111 5.41 -18.50 2.71
N ARG A 112 4.55 -18.26 3.70
CA ARG A 112 4.53 -19.00 4.97
C ARG A 112 4.26 -20.49 4.76
N GLU A 113 3.38 -20.82 3.82
CA GLU A 113 3.05 -22.20 3.47
C GLU A 113 4.20 -22.89 2.73
N GLN A 114 4.91 -22.20 1.82
CA GLN A 114 6.14 -22.71 1.22
C GLN A 114 7.23 -23.00 2.25
N ILE A 115 7.51 -22.06 3.16
CA ILE A 115 8.51 -22.25 4.23
C ILE A 115 8.16 -23.48 5.08
N ARG A 116 6.88 -23.63 5.45
CA ARG A 116 6.40 -24.80 6.22
C ARG A 116 6.60 -26.12 5.47
N LEU A 117 6.36 -26.14 4.15
CA LEU A 117 6.56 -27.34 3.33
C LEU A 117 8.03 -27.69 3.12
N LEU A 118 8.93 -26.69 3.09
CA LEU A 118 10.36 -26.91 3.05
C LEU A 118 10.90 -27.43 4.40
N ASP A 119 10.50 -26.82 5.51
CA ASP A 119 10.92 -27.26 6.86
C ASP A 119 10.38 -28.65 7.22
N GLY A 120 9.19 -29.01 6.75
CA GLY A 120 8.61 -30.34 6.97
C GLY A 120 9.20 -31.46 6.10
N ARG A 121 10.11 -31.14 5.17
CA ARG A 121 10.81 -32.10 4.29
C ARG A 121 12.26 -32.37 4.70
N VAL A 122 12.79 -31.65 5.68
CA VAL A 122 14.10 -31.88 6.32
C VAL A 122 13.90 -32.73 7.57
#